data_AF-A0AAU2R229-F1
#
_entry.id   AF-A0AAU2R229-F1
#
_cell.length_a   1.000
_cell.length_b   1.000
_cell.length_c   1.000
_cell.angle_alpha   90.00
_cell.angle_beta   90.00
_cell.angle_gamma   90.00
#
_symmetry.space_group_name_H-M   'P 1'
#
loop_
_entity.id
_entity.type
_entity.pdbx_description
1 polymer ?
#
loop_
_entity_poly.entity_id
_entity_poly.type
_entity_poly.pdbx_seq_one_letter_code
_entity_poly.pdbx_strand_id
1 'polypeptide(L)'
;MAKTRPPIGMPSGIVLLATPDGYRHSVLTEKGGMICGRLGNLPPNADAAGARAAAAALVVALAHDVHHTDVDVIWDPPQQAGSWTAQVSVAAASPGA
;
A
#
# COMPACT_ATOMS: atom_id res chain seq x y z
N MET A 1 25.42 11.72 -8.22
CA MET A 1 25.24 10.35 -8.76
C MET A 1 23.75 10.11 -8.90
N ALA A 2 23.22 9.97 -10.12
CA ALA A 2 21.81 9.64 -10.31
C ALA A 2 21.57 8.20 -9.83
N LYS A 3 20.70 8.00 -8.84
CA LYS A 3 20.28 6.67 -8.41
C LYS A 3 19.65 5.96 -9.61
N THR A 4 20.19 4.79 -9.95
CA THR A 4 19.58 3.88 -10.94
C THR A 4 18.11 3.72 -10.58
N ARG A 5 17.23 3.93 -11.55
CA ARG A 5 15.78 3.83 -11.33
C ARG A 5 15.49 2.46 -10.69
N PRO A 6 14.78 2.39 -9.55
CA PRO A 6 14.50 1.12 -8.90
C PRO A 6 13.83 0.13 -9.87
N PRO A 7 14.13 -1.17 -9.76
CA PRO A 7 13.52 -2.19 -10.63
C PRO A 7 12.00 -2.31 -10.41
N ILE A 8 11.53 -1.96 -9.21
CA ILE A 8 10.12 -1.82 -8.85
C ILE A 8 9.64 -0.42 -9.25
N GLY A 9 8.47 -0.32 -9.88
CA GLY A 9 7.83 0.95 -10.21
C GLY A 9 7.19 1.62 -8.99
N MET A 10 6.92 2.92 -9.10
CA MET A 10 6.22 3.68 -8.06
C MET A 10 4.86 3.02 -7.74
N PRO A 11 4.49 2.85 -6.45
CA PRO A 11 3.17 2.35 -6.09
C PRO A 11 2.06 3.28 -6.58
N SER A 12 1.03 2.72 -7.20
CA SER A 12 -0.16 3.43 -7.71
C SER A 12 -1.46 2.98 -7.06
N GLY A 13 -1.48 1.79 -6.46
CA GLY A 13 -2.65 1.25 -5.81
C GLY A 13 -2.31 0.05 -4.92
N ILE A 14 -3.28 -0.36 -4.12
CA ILE A 14 -3.19 -1.60 -3.34
C ILE A 14 -4.56 -2.28 -3.27
N VAL A 15 -4.53 -3.61 -3.39
CA VAL A 15 -5.66 -4.48 -3.07
C VAL A 15 -5.34 -5.22 -1.78
N LEU A 16 -6.28 -5.22 -0.84
CA LEU A 16 -6.21 -5.94 0.42
C LEU A 16 -7.33 -6.99 0.47
N LEU A 17 -6.96 -8.23 0.75
CA LEU A 17 -7.87 -9.37 0.80
C LEU A 17 -7.80 -10.05 2.17
N ALA A 18 -8.96 -10.21 2.79
CA ALA A 18 -9.14 -11.08 3.95
C ALA A 18 -9.13 -12.54 3.51
N THR A 19 -8.40 -13.36 4.24
CA THR A 19 -8.31 -14.81 4.06
C THR A 19 -8.45 -15.50 5.43
N PRO A 20 -8.76 -16.80 5.48
CA PRO A 20 -8.82 -17.54 6.75
C PRO A 20 -7.52 -17.47 7.58
N ASP A 21 -6.37 -17.28 6.92
CA ASP A 21 -5.06 -17.22 7.58
C ASP A 21 -4.56 -15.77 7.82
N GLY A 22 -5.45 -14.78 7.77
CA GLY A 22 -5.13 -13.36 7.90
C GLY A 22 -5.27 -12.61 6.57
N TYR A 23 -4.41 -11.62 6.31
CA TYR A 23 -4.59 -10.69 5.19
C TYR A 23 -3.49 -10.80 4.13
N ARG A 24 -3.89 -10.81 2.86
CA ARG A 24 -2.99 -10.72 1.70
C ARG A 24 -3.12 -9.36 1.02
N HIS A 25 -2.04 -8.89 0.44
CA HIS A 25 -2.03 -7.66 -0.33
C HIS A 25 -1.41 -7.85 -1.71
N SER A 26 -1.84 -6.99 -2.63
CA SER A 26 -1.24 -6.80 -3.94
C SER A 26 -1.04 -5.31 -4.16
N VAL A 27 0.22 -4.85 -4.14
CA VAL A 27 0.58 -3.47 -4.49
C VAL A 27 0.72 -3.38 -6.00
N LEU A 28 -0.03 -2.46 -6.60
CA LEU A 28 0.04 -2.13 -8.02
C LEU A 28 1.08 -1.03 -8.22
N THR A 29 1.83 -1.09 -9.31
CA THR A 29 2.82 -0.08 -9.68
C THR A 29 2.48 0.55 -11.02
N GLU A 30 2.90 1.80 -11.24
CA GLU A 30 2.59 2.57 -12.47
C GLU A 30 3.02 1.89 -13.78
N LYS A 31 3.97 0.96 -13.72
CA LYS A 31 4.47 0.21 -14.89
C LYS A 31 3.76 -1.13 -15.11
N GLY A 32 2.61 -1.35 -14.46
CA GLY A 32 1.87 -2.60 -14.52
C GLY A 32 2.50 -3.75 -13.73
N GLY A 33 3.57 -3.49 -12.96
CA GLY A 33 4.13 -4.46 -12.03
C GLY A 33 3.24 -4.63 -10.80
N MET A 34 3.31 -5.81 -10.19
CA MET A 34 2.54 -6.15 -9.00
C MET A 34 3.43 -6.82 -7.96
N ILE A 35 3.32 -6.40 -6.70
CA ILE A 35 4.01 -7.00 -5.56
C ILE A 35 2.96 -7.63 -4.65
N CYS A 36 3.01 -8.95 -4.54
CA CYS A 36 2.07 -9.71 -3.71
C CYS A 36 2.74 -10.14 -2.40
N GLY A 37 1.97 -10.14 -1.32
CA GLY A 37 2.47 -10.56 -0.02
C GLY A 37 1.36 -10.90 0.97
N ARG A 38 1.78 -11.37 2.14
CA ARG A 38 0.94 -11.50 3.34
C ARG A 38 1.30 -10.36 4.29
N LEU A 39 0.31 -9.78 4.97
CA LEU A 39 0.58 -8.87 6.07
C LEU A 39 1.07 -9.68 7.27
N GLY A 40 2.37 -9.58 7.55
CA GLY A 40 3.06 -10.43 8.54
C GLY A 40 2.95 -9.97 10.00
N ASN A 41 2.30 -8.84 10.28
CA ASN A 41 2.38 -8.17 11.60
C ASN A 41 1.01 -7.85 12.21
N LEU A 42 -0.01 -8.64 11.88
CA LEU A 42 -1.36 -8.48 12.40
C LEU A 42 -1.72 -9.69 13.28
N PRO A 43 -2.38 -9.47 14.44
CA PRO A 43 -2.93 -10.59 15.21
C PRO A 43 -4.00 -11.32 14.39
N PRO A 44 -4.27 -12.61 14.70
CA PRO A 44 -5.23 -13.43 13.93
C PRO A 44 -6.65 -12.86 13.86
N ASN A 45 -7.01 -12.01 14.82
CA ASN A 45 -8.31 -11.34 14.94
C ASN A 45 -8.23 -9.84 14.62
N ALA A 46 -7.18 -9.38 13.94
CA ALA A 46 -7.08 -7.99 13.50
C ALA A 46 -8.31 -7.64 12.67
N ASP A 47 -8.91 -6.49 12.97
CA ASP A 47 -10.05 -6.01 12.22
C ASP A 47 -9.62 -5.43 10.86
N ALA A 48 -10.60 -5.19 9.99
CA ALA A 48 -10.36 -4.63 8.68
C ALA A 48 -9.78 -3.21 8.73
N ALA A 49 -9.97 -2.45 9.82
CA ALA A 49 -9.41 -1.12 9.95
C ALA A 49 -7.90 -1.19 10.21
N GLY A 50 -7.47 -2.02 11.17
CA GLY A 50 -6.07 -2.27 11.46
C GLY A 50 -5.34 -2.89 10.28
N ALA A 51 -5.99 -3.82 9.55
CA ALA A 51 -5.41 -4.40 8.36
C ALA A 51 -5.18 -3.37 7.24
N ARG A 52 -6.15 -2.47 7.01
CA ARG A 52 -6.00 -1.36 6.06
C ARG A 52 -4.93 -0.36 6.48
N ALA A 53 -4.82 -0.03 7.77
CA ALA A 53 -3.77 0.84 8.28
C ALA A 53 -2.37 0.23 8.10
N ALA A 54 -2.20 -1.06 8.41
CA ALA A 54 -0.94 -1.76 8.21
C ALA A 54 -0.57 -1.88 6.72
N ALA A 55 -1.54 -2.13 5.85
CA ALA A 55 -1.34 -2.15 4.40
C ALA A 55 -0.92 -0.78 3.86
N ALA A 56 -1.56 0.30 4.32
CA ALA A 56 -1.19 1.66 3.96
C ALA A 56 0.24 2.00 4.42
N ALA A 57 0.60 1.66 5.67
CA ALA A 57 1.95 1.87 6.19
C ALA A 57 3.02 1.14 5.36
N LEU A 58 2.74 -0.09 4.90
CA LEU A 58 3.62 -0.83 4.00
C LEU A 58 3.84 -0.09 2.67
N VAL A 59 2.78 0.44 2.07
CA VAL A 59 2.86 1.20 0.81
C VAL A 59 3.64 2.50 0.99
N VAL A 60 3.38 3.23 2.08
CA VAL A 60 4.09 4.47 2.43
C VAL A 60 5.58 4.18 2.61
N ALA A 61 5.94 3.15 3.38
CA ALA A 61 7.33 2.74 3.57
C ALA A 61 7.98 2.34 2.24
N LEU A 62 7.30 1.58 1.38
CA LEU A 62 7.82 1.21 0.07
C LEU A 62 8.10 2.44 -0.81
N ALA A 63 7.17 3.38 -0.87
CA ALA A 63 7.34 4.62 -1.62
C ALA A 63 8.49 5.48 -1.07
N HIS A 64 8.56 5.64 0.26
CA HIS A 64 9.60 6.44 0.89
C HIS A 64 10.99 5.79 0.79
N ASP A 65 11.11 4.51 1.10
CA ASP A 65 12.42 3.85 1.23
C ASP A 65 13.04 3.51 -0.13
N VAL A 66 12.21 3.17 -1.13
CA VAL A 66 12.68 2.81 -2.48
C VAL A 66 12.67 4.00 -3.42
N HIS A 67 11.65 4.87 -3.34
CA HIS A 67 11.47 5.98 -4.26
C HIS A 67 11.76 7.36 -3.67
N HIS A 68 11.93 7.48 -2.35
CA HIS A 68 12.09 8.77 -1.64
C HIS A 68 10.94 9.73 -1.91
N THR A 69 9.73 9.18 -1.99
CA THR A 69 8.51 9.92 -2.27
C THR A 69 7.49 9.66 -1.17
N ASP A 70 6.98 10.73 -0.60
CA ASP A 70 5.84 10.68 0.31
C ASP A 70 4.54 10.48 -0.46
N VAL A 71 3.66 9.60 0.05
CA VAL A 71 2.41 9.24 -0.60
C VAL A 71 1.27 9.17 0.39
N ASP A 72 0.08 9.48 -0.10
CA ASP A 72 -1.19 9.23 0.57
C ASP A 72 -1.83 7.95 0.02
N VAL A 73 -2.46 7.19 0.90
CA VAL A 73 -3.22 5.97 0.56
C VAL A 73 -4.69 6.21 0.88
N ILE A 74 -5.51 6.27 -0.16
CA ILE A 74 -6.93 6.61 -0.05
C ILE A 74 -7.75 5.36 -0.34
N TRP A 75 -8.40 4.82 0.69
CA TRP A 75 -9.25 3.64 0.57
C TRP A 75 -10.58 3.97 -0.11
N ASP A 76 -10.93 3.17 -1.11
CA ASP A 76 -12.23 3.24 -1.76
C ASP A 76 -13.34 2.71 -0.84
N PRO A 77 -14.61 3.11 -1.06
CA PRO A 77 -15.73 2.46 -0.42
C PRO A 77 -15.73 0.95 -0.68
N PRO A 78 -15.90 0.10 0.35
CA PRO A 78 -15.80 -1.35 0.19
C PRO A 78 -16.87 -1.85 -0.77
N GLN A 79 -16.43 -2.43 -1.90
CA GLN A 79 -17.31 -3.00 -2.91
C GLN A 79 -17.83 -4.39 -2.52
N GLN A 80 -17.04 -5.13 -1.74
CA GLN A 80 -17.36 -6.48 -1.29
C GLN A 80 -16.78 -6.72 0.11
N ALA A 81 -17.44 -7.57 0.90
CA ALA A 81 -16.90 -7.98 2.19
C ALA A 81 -15.56 -8.72 2.00
N GLY A 82 -14.55 -8.37 2.81
CA GLY A 82 -13.25 -9.03 2.76
C GLY A 82 -12.32 -8.60 1.62
N SER A 83 -12.69 -7.60 0.81
CA SER A 83 -11.79 -7.00 -0.18
C SER A 83 -11.87 -5.48 -0.14
N TRP A 84 -10.72 -4.83 -0.15
CA TRP A 84 -10.59 -3.39 -0.15
C TRP A 84 -9.55 -2.96 -1.17
N THR A 85 -9.85 -1.87 -1.87
CA THR A 85 -8.92 -1.22 -2.79
C THR A 85 -8.57 0.15 -2.27
N ALA A 86 -7.35 0.59 -2.53
CA ALA A 86 -6.95 1.97 -2.30
C ALA A 86 -6.13 2.48 -3.48
N GLN A 87 -6.32 3.77 -3.76
CA GLN A 87 -5.47 4.54 -4.67
C GLN A 87 -4.28 5.10 -3.90
N VAL A 88 -3.13 5.18 -4.57
CA VAL A 88 -1.92 5.82 -4.04
C VAL A 88 -1.68 7.08 -4.83
N SER A 89 -1.45 8.20 -4.13
CA SER A 89 -1.15 9.48 -4.75
C SER A 89 0.05 10.10 -4.06
N VAL A 90 0.89 10.81 -4.82
CA VAL A 90 2.00 11.57 -4.24
C VAL A 90 1.44 12.62 -3.28
N ALA A 91 1.93 12.60 -2.05
CA ALA A 91 1.50 13.57 -1.05
C ALA A 91 1.93 14.95 -1.51
N ALA A 92 1.02 15.92 -1.47
CA ALA A 92 1.39 17.30 -1.68
C ALA A 92 2.40 17.69 -0.58
N ALA A 93 3.52 18.31 -0.96
CA ALA A 93 4.41 18.90 0.02
C ALA A 93 3.58 19.86 0.87
N SER A 94 3.50 19.59 2.18
CA SER A 94 2.84 20.53 3.09
C SER A 94 3.58 21.86 2.96
N PRO A 95 2.92 22.96 2.57
CA PRO A 95 3.55 24.27 2.64
C PRO A 95 3.89 24.50 4.12
N GLY A 96 5.19 24.50 4.43
CA GLY A 96 5.69 24.53 5.81
C GLY A 96 5.08 25.67 6.61
N ALA A 97 4.72 25.36 7.85
CA ALA A 97 4.43 26.33 8.89
C ALA A 97 5.73 26.98 9.42
#